data_AF-A0A4Q0Z703-F1
#
_entry.id   AF-A0A4Q0Z703-F1
#
_cell.length_a   1.000
_cell.length_b   1.000
_cell.length_c   1.000
_cell.angle_alpha   90.00
_cell.angle_beta   90.00
_cell.angle_gamma   90.00
#
_symmetry.space_group_name_H-M   'P 1'
#
loop_
_entity.id
_entity.type
_entity.pdbx_description
1 polymer ?
#
loop_
_entity_poly.entity_id
_entity_poly.type
_entity_poly.pdbx_seq_one_letter_code
_entity_poly.pdbx_strand_id
1 'polypeptide(L)'
;MTNLLLKNRYLILRRVSQISIMTLYIFANIYGITILQGNLSSSLLFETIPLSDPFAVLQMLFAGALVSINIIVGASIITLFYFFIGGRVFCSWVCPVNIITDLSSFIRRKLRFDTVQKKQPASRNMRYWVLALSLILSTILGVSAFEFISPISMVHRGLVFGLGFGWAAMLIIFLFDLFVLKNGWCGHICPLGGFYSLVGKYSFLRVTHNHVKCTECMKCKEVCHENQVLSMIGKESIPVLSGECTNCARCIEVCEDDALNFSIINRLAKK
;
A
#
# COMPACT_ATOMS: atom_id res chain seq x y z
N MET A 1 -29.71 -3.44 -8.25
CA MET A 1 -28.75 -2.62 -7.48
C MET A 1 -27.80 -3.47 -6.61
N THR A 2 -28.24 -4.62 -6.10
CA THR A 2 -27.45 -5.56 -5.26
C THR A 2 -26.25 -6.22 -5.97
N ASN A 3 -26.34 -6.56 -7.26
CA ASN A 3 -25.23 -7.22 -7.97
C ASN A 3 -23.98 -6.34 -8.20
N LEU A 4 -24.14 -5.02 -8.34
CA LEU A 4 -23.01 -4.13 -8.58
C LEU A 4 -22.21 -3.84 -7.29
N LEU A 5 -22.91 -3.80 -6.16
CA LEU A 5 -22.30 -3.65 -4.83
C LEU A 5 -21.51 -4.91 -4.43
N LEU A 6 -22.04 -6.10 -4.71
CA LEU A 6 -21.34 -7.36 -4.46
C LEU A 6 -20.09 -7.50 -5.36
N LYS A 7 -20.19 -7.08 -6.62
CA LYS A 7 -19.08 -7.15 -7.59
C LYS A 7 -17.91 -6.22 -7.24
N ASN A 8 -18.18 -5.04 -6.68
CA ASN A 8 -17.17 -4.04 -6.33
C ASN A 8 -16.98 -3.88 -4.81
N ARG A 9 -17.31 -4.90 -4.02
CA ARG A 9 -17.36 -4.83 -2.57
C ARG A 9 -16.04 -4.40 -1.94
N TYR A 10 -14.91 -4.95 -2.39
CA TYR A 10 -13.60 -4.64 -1.84
C TYR A 10 -13.09 -3.28 -2.31
N LEU A 11 -13.41 -2.87 -3.54
CA LEU A 11 -13.13 -1.51 -4.00
C LEU A 11 -13.86 -0.49 -3.15
N ILE A 12 -15.15 -0.70 -2.86
CA ILE A 12 -15.96 0.19 -2.00
C ILE A 12 -15.39 0.20 -0.58
N LEU A 13 -15.16 -0.97 0.03
CA LEU A 13 -14.59 -1.07 1.37
C LEU A 13 -13.25 -0.35 1.51
N ARG A 14 -12.36 -0.47 0.51
CA ARG A 14 -11.08 0.24 0.49
C ARG A 14 -11.26 1.74 0.43
N ARG A 15 -12.18 2.24 -0.40
CA ARG A 15 -12.44 3.69 -0.50
C ARG A 15 -13.08 4.24 0.76
N VAL A 16 -14.02 3.50 1.36
CA VAL A 16 -14.61 3.84 2.65
C VAL A 16 -13.53 3.90 3.74
N SER A 17 -12.64 2.91 3.81
CA SER A 17 -11.51 2.90 4.74
C SER A 17 -10.60 4.12 4.54
N GLN A 18 -10.13 4.37 3.32
CA GLN A 18 -9.23 5.48 3.03
C GLN A 18 -9.87 6.84 3.34
N ILE A 19 -11.11 7.07 2.90
CA ILE A 19 -11.84 8.33 3.14
C ILE A 19 -12.13 8.48 4.63
N SER A 20 -12.62 7.44 5.30
CA SER A 20 -12.90 7.47 6.74
C SER A 20 -11.67 7.84 7.56
N ILE A 21 -10.51 7.24 7.27
CA ILE A 21 -9.26 7.55 7.96
C ILE A 21 -8.87 9.03 7.72
N MET A 22 -8.91 9.50 6.47
CA MET A 22 -8.58 10.89 6.15
C MET A 22 -9.54 11.89 6.81
N THR A 23 -10.84 11.60 6.79
CA THR A 23 -11.87 12.39 7.44
C THR A 23 -11.63 12.44 8.95
N LEU A 24 -11.34 11.31 9.60
CA LEU A 24 -11.00 11.25 11.03
C LEU A 24 -9.81 12.14 11.37
N TYR A 25 -8.73 12.12 10.58
CA TYR A 25 -7.58 12.99 10.79
C TYR A 25 -7.91 14.48 10.63
N ILE A 26 -8.74 14.84 9.65
CA ILE A 26 -9.19 16.23 9.45
C ILE A 26 -10.05 16.68 10.63
N PHE A 27 -11.01 15.85 11.06
CA PHE A 27 -11.87 16.16 12.20
C PHE A 27 -11.08 16.27 13.50
N ALA A 28 -10.11 15.39 13.74
CA ALA A 28 -9.27 15.45 14.93
C ALA A 28 -8.38 16.71 14.96
N ASN A 29 -7.83 17.15 13.82
CA ASN A 29 -7.02 18.36 13.75
C ASN A 29 -7.85 19.66 13.80
N ILE A 30 -9.04 19.70 13.18
CA ILE A 30 -9.88 20.91 13.14
C ILE A 30 -10.67 21.11 14.43
N TYR A 31 -11.29 20.06 14.96
CA TYR A 31 -12.18 20.14 16.12
C TYR A 31 -11.48 19.83 17.45
N GLY A 32 -10.16 19.57 17.44
CA GLY A 32 -9.39 19.24 18.64
C GLY A 32 -9.84 17.96 19.33
N ILE A 33 -10.56 17.07 18.63
CA ILE A 33 -11.06 15.82 19.18
C ILE A 33 -9.86 14.88 19.40
N THR A 34 -9.60 14.52 20.65
CA THR A 34 -8.47 13.72 21.16
C THR A 34 -8.45 12.25 20.72
N ILE A 35 -9.17 11.90 19.66
CA ILE A 35 -9.26 10.53 19.15
C ILE A 35 -8.02 10.18 18.32
N LEU A 36 -7.48 11.12 17.54
CA LEU A 36 -6.31 10.92 16.66
C LEU A 36 -5.47 12.20 16.54
N GLN A 37 -4.45 12.37 17.39
CA GLN A 37 -3.51 13.50 17.27
C GLN A 37 -2.25 13.07 16.51
N GLY A 38 -1.84 13.82 15.48
CA GLY A 38 -0.59 13.59 14.74
C GLY A 38 -0.76 13.42 13.23
N ASN A 39 0.14 12.65 12.61
CA ASN A 39 0.19 12.39 11.18
C ASN A 39 0.22 10.86 10.91
N LEU A 40 0.13 10.44 9.64
CA LEU A 40 0.19 9.02 9.27
C LEU A 40 1.52 8.31 9.64
N SER A 41 2.57 9.07 9.97
CA SER A 41 3.88 8.56 10.39
C SER A 41 3.98 8.38 11.91
N SER A 42 3.24 9.18 12.68
CA SER A 42 3.17 9.21 14.14
C SER A 42 1.83 9.81 14.56
N SER A 43 0.92 8.96 14.99
CA SER A 43 -0.39 9.37 15.52
C SER A 43 -0.58 8.78 16.91
N LEU A 44 -1.28 9.49 17.78
CA LEU A 44 -1.73 9.02 19.08
C LEU A 44 -3.22 8.72 18.96
N LEU A 45 -3.59 7.43 19.02
CA LEU A 45 -4.97 7.01 19.16
C LEU A 45 -5.39 7.18 20.62
N PHE A 46 -6.43 7.97 20.87
CA PHE A 46 -6.99 8.23 22.20
C PHE A 46 -5.94 8.61 23.25
N GLU A 47 -4.91 9.38 22.88
CA GLU A 47 -3.78 9.80 23.74
C GLU A 47 -2.98 8.65 24.39
N THR A 48 -3.30 7.38 24.08
CA THR A 48 -2.84 6.20 24.83
C THR A 48 -2.17 5.15 23.95
N ILE A 49 -2.55 5.06 22.68
CA ILE A 49 -1.96 4.10 21.74
C ILE A 49 -1.16 4.87 20.68
N PRO A 50 0.18 4.89 20.76
CA PRO A 50 1.01 5.42 19.68
C PRO A 50 0.88 4.51 18.46
N LEU A 51 0.38 5.04 17.35
CA LEU A 51 0.46 4.43 16.03
C LEU A 51 1.57 5.14 15.26
N SER A 52 2.76 4.57 15.34
CA SER A 52 3.93 5.03 14.58
C SER A 52 4.22 4.08 13.44
N ASP A 53 4.40 4.61 12.23
CA ASP A 53 4.79 3.81 11.07
C ASP A 53 6.17 3.17 11.36
N PRO A 54 6.29 1.83 11.36
CA PRO A 54 7.55 1.17 11.66
C PRO A 54 8.68 1.61 10.73
N PHE A 55 8.35 2.02 9.51
CA PHE A 55 9.33 2.59 8.60
C PHE A 55 9.82 3.98 9.03
N ALA A 56 8.93 4.85 9.51
CA ALA A 56 9.31 6.16 10.04
C ALA A 56 10.17 6.03 11.30
N VAL A 57 9.80 5.12 12.22
CA VAL A 57 10.59 4.83 13.42
C VAL A 57 11.98 4.29 13.06
N LEU A 58 12.06 3.41 12.06
CA LEU A 58 13.35 2.92 11.56
C LEU A 58 14.22 4.08 11.04
N GLN A 59 13.63 5.03 10.31
CA GLN A 59 14.35 6.22 9.85
C GLN A 59 14.81 7.11 11.00
N MET A 60 13.99 7.31 12.04
CA MET A 60 14.35 8.08 13.23
C MET A 60 15.55 7.45 13.97
N LEU A 61 15.57 6.13 14.10
CA LEU A 61 16.70 5.40 14.70
C LEU A 61 17.98 5.58 13.88
N PHE A 62 17.89 5.46 12.56
CA PHE A 62 19.02 5.66 11.65
C PHE A 62 19.50 7.11 11.60
N ALA A 63 18.62 8.08 11.86
CA ALA A 63 18.93 9.50 12.01
C ALA A 63 19.58 9.85 13.36
N GLY A 64 19.72 8.88 14.28
CA GLY A 64 20.31 9.10 15.60
C GLY A 64 19.37 9.77 16.60
N ALA A 65 18.06 9.80 16.33
CA ALA A 65 17.08 10.36 17.25
C ALA A 65 16.87 9.44 18.47
N LEU A 66 16.78 10.02 19.66
CA LEU A 66 16.37 9.31 20.87
C LEU A 66 14.87 9.04 20.80
N VAL A 67 14.50 7.81 20.43
CA VAL A 67 13.11 7.41 20.27
C VAL A 67 12.54 6.99 21.64
N SER A 68 11.41 7.59 22.04
CA SER A 68 10.71 7.21 23.27
C SER A 68 10.19 5.77 23.20
N ILE A 69 10.16 5.08 24.34
CA ILE A 69 9.65 3.71 24.47
C ILE A 69 8.22 3.58 23.91
N ASN A 70 7.40 4.63 24.06
CA ASN A 70 6.03 4.66 23.54
C ASN A 70 6.01 4.51 22.01
N ILE A 71 6.88 5.21 21.29
CA ILE A 71 6.95 5.16 19.82
C ILE A 71 7.38 3.76 19.35
N ILE A 72 8.30 3.12 20.07
CA ILE A 72 8.77 1.76 19.76
C ILE A 72 7.65 0.73 19.98
N VAL A 73 6.91 0.84 21.09
CA VAL A 73 5.75 -0.01 21.36
C VAL A 73 4.70 0.16 20.27
N GLY A 74 4.43 1.40 19.85
CA GLY A 74 3.50 1.70 18.78
C GLY A 74 3.87 1.08 17.42
N ALA A 75 5.13 1.24 17.02
CA ALA A 75 5.66 0.59 15.81
C ALA A 75 5.60 -0.94 15.92
N SER A 76 5.83 -1.51 17.10
CA SER A 76 5.78 -2.95 17.31
C SER A 76 4.37 -3.50 17.14
N ILE A 77 3.36 -2.82 17.69
CA ILE A 77 1.94 -3.18 17.53
C ILE A 77 1.54 -3.16 16.06
N ILE A 78 1.88 -2.09 15.35
CA ILE A 78 1.57 -1.96 13.92
C ILE A 78 2.29 -3.02 13.09
N THR A 79 3.58 -3.25 13.37
CA THR A 79 4.36 -4.28 12.68
C THR A 79 3.73 -5.65 12.89
N LEU A 80 3.33 -5.98 14.13
CA LEU A 80 2.69 -7.24 14.46
C LEU A 80 1.34 -7.39 13.73
N PHE A 81 0.51 -6.35 13.74
CA PHE A 81 -0.76 -6.32 13.03
C PHE A 81 -0.59 -6.57 11.52
N TYR A 82 0.33 -5.85 10.87
CA TYR A 82 0.61 -6.04 9.44
C TYR A 82 1.36 -7.33 9.13
N PHE A 83 2.11 -7.87 10.09
CA PHE A 83 2.72 -9.20 9.98
C PHE A 83 1.62 -10.27 9.89
N PHE A 84 0.55 -10.17 10.68
CA PHE A 84 -0.58 -11.12 10.63
C PHE A 84 -1.46 -10.96 9.39
N ILE A 85 -1.89 -9.73 9.09
CA ILE A 85 -2.85 -9.42 8.01
C ILE A 85 -2.18 -9.41 6.63
N GLY A 86 -0.89 -9.13 6.59
CA GLY A 86 -0.03 -9.47 5.48
C GLY A 86 0.01 -8.57 4.27
N GLY A 87 1.03 -8.81 3.45
CA GLY A 87 1.26 -8.04 2.23
C GLY A 87 1.41 -6.54 2.48
N ARG A 88 1.27 -5.76 1.41
CA ARG A 88 1.27 -4.30 1.44
C ARG A 88 -0.14 -3.75 1.65
N VAL A 89 -0.83 -4.20 2.69
CA VAL A 89 -2.24 -3.82 2.99
C VAL A 89 -2.36 -2.34 3.29
N PHE A 90 -1.42 -1.75 4.03
CA PHE A 90 -1.38 -0.31 4.26
C PHE A 90 -1.47 0.49 2.94
N CYS A 91 -0.69 0.07 1.93
CA CYS A 91 -0.66 0.75 0.64
C CYS A 91 -2.02 0.72 -0.09
N SER A 92 -2.86 -0.29 0.11
CA SER A 92 -4.13 -0.42 -0.62
C SER A 92 -5.38 0.00 0.18
N TRP A 93 -5.32 -0.04 1.52
CA TRP A 93 -6.45 0.21 2.42
C TRP A 93 -6.35 1.53 3.22
N VAL A 94 -5.14 2.05 3.42
CA VAL A 94 -4.90 3.23 4.26
C VAL A 94 -4.31 4.37 3.44
N CYS A 95 -3.35 4.08 2.56
CA CYS A 95 -2.60 5.11 1.85
C CYS A 95 -3.50 5.95 0.90
N PRO A 96 -3.51 7.29 1.03
CA PRO A 96 -4.33 8.17 0.19
C PRO A 96 -3.81 8.24 -1.25
N VAL A 97 -2.49 8.10 -1.46
CA VAL A 97 -1.85 8.11 -2.79
C VAL A 97 -2.41 7.00 -3.68
N ASN A 98 -2.82 5.89 -3.08
CA ASN A 98 -3.36 4.77 -3.83
C ASN A 98 -4.68 5.09 -4.56
N ILE A 99 -5.47 6.07 -4.09
CA ILE A 99 -6.68 6.52 -4.82
C ILE A 99 -6.29 7.08 -6.19
N ILE A 100 -5.22 7.89 -6.23
CA ILE A 100 -4.74 8.54 -7.44
C ILE A 100 -4.07 7.54 -8.38
N THR A 101 -3.25 6.62 -7.86
CA THR A 101 -2.63 5.59 -8.70
C THR A 101 -3.65 4.57 -9.21
N ASP A 102 -4.72 4.28 -8.44
CA ASP A 102 -5.83 3.46 -8.94
C ASP A 102 -6.61 4.19 -10.05
N LEU A 103 -6.81 5.51 -9.92
CA LEU A 103 -7.47 6.32 -10.94
C LEU A 103 -6.63 6.40 -12.22
N SER A 104 -5.32 6.64 -12.11
CA SER A 104 -4.43 6.64 -13.27
C SER A 104 -4.46 5.29 -13.98
N SER A 105 -4.41 4.18 -13.23
CA SER A 105 -4.49 2.82 -13.80
C SER A 105 -5.86 2.52 -14.45
N PHE A 106 -6.95 3.07 -13.92
CA PHE A 106 -8.27 2.97 -14.53
C PHE A 106 -8.34 3.74 -15.86
N ILE A 107 -7.90 5.00 -15.87
CA ILE A 107 -7.90 5.85 -17.05
C ILE A 107 -6.99 5.26 -18.13
N ARG A 108 -5.81 4.77 -17.75
CA ARG A 108 -4.85 4.14 -18.66
C ARG A 108 -5.45 2.95 -19.41
N ARG A 109 -6.20 2.09 -18.70
CA ARG A 109 -6.94 0.95 -19.28
C ARG A 109 -8.07 1.39 -20.20
N LYS A 110 -8.83 2.40 -19.79
CA LYS A 110 -9.94 2.94 -20.59
C LYS A 110 -9.44 3.58 -21.88
N LEU A 111 -8.33 4.30 -21.82
CA LEU A 111 -7.69 4.96 -22.97
C LEU A 111 -6.74 4.05 -23.76
N ARG A 112 -6.61 2.77 -23.39
CA ARG A 112 -5.73 1.77 -24.03
C ARG A 112 -4.28 2.23 -24.19
N PHE A 113 -3.77 3.03 -23.26
CA PHE A 113 -2.33 3.36 -23.22
C PHE A 113 -1.45 2.17 -22.82
N ASP A 114 -2.07 1.05 -22.47
CA ASP A 114 -1.40 -0.18 -22.06
C ASP A 114 -0.56 -0.82 -23.18
N THR A 115 -0.91 -0.58 -24.45
CA THR A 115 -0.24 -1.15 -25.64
C THR A 115 1.07 -0.47 -26.01
N VAL A 116 1.37 0.72 -25.47
CA VAL A 116 2.55 1.52 -25.84
C VAL A 116 3.82 1.08 -25.08
N GLN A 117 3.70 0.36 -23.97
CA GLN A 117 4.85 -0.05 -23.14
C GLN A 117 5.29 -1.49 -23.43
N LYS A 118 6.04 -1.69 -24.52
CA LYS A 118 6.70 -2.97 -24.84
C LYS A 118 8.00 -3.25 -24.05
N LYS A 119 8.56 -2.26 -23.33
CA LYS A 119 9.69 -2.46 -22.42
C LYS A 119 9.35 -1.79 -21.09
N GLN A 120 9.34 -2.54 -19.99
CA GLN A 120 9.35 -1.98 -18.64
C GLN A 120 10.77 -1.48 -18.34
N PRO A 121 11.05 -0.16 -18.37
CA PRO A 121 12.41 0.36 -18.17
C PRO A 121 12.93 0.20 -16.72
N ALA A 122 12.04 0.00 -15.75
CA ALA A 122 12.40 -0.03 -14.33
C ALA A 122 12.19 -1.42 -13.74
N SER A 123 13.22 -1.96 -13.09
CA SER A 123 13.09 -3.17 -12.28
C SER A 123 12.32 -2.85 -10.99
N ARG A 124 11.43 -3.74 -10.55
CA ARG A 124 10.70 -3.59 -9.29
C ARG A 124 11.61 -3.61 -8.05
N ASN A 125 12.86 -4.04 -8.23
CA ASN A 125 13.90 -3.98 -7.20
C ASN A 125 14.34 -2.55 -6.88
N MET A 126 14.03 -1.57 -7.74
CA MET A 126 14.36 -0.16 -7.53
C MET A 126 13.82 0.37 -6.21
N ARG A 127 12.66 -0.10 -5.73
CA ARG A 127 12.11 0.33 -4.44
C ARG A 127 12.99 -0.08 -3.25
N TYR A 128 13.71 -1.19 -3.36
CA TYR A 128 14.63 -1.66 -2.31
C TYR A 128 15.92 -0.83 -2.32
N TRP A 129 16.35 -0.39 -3.49
CA TRP A 129 17.42 0.59 -3.62
C TRP A 129 17.02 1.96 -3.06
N VAL A 130 15.81 2.45 -3.38
CA VAL A 130 15.30 3.71 -2.81
C VAL A 130 15.11 3.58 -1.30
N LEU A 131 14.67 2.41 -0.80
CA LEU A 131 14.59 2.12 0.62
C LEU A 131 15.96 2.24 1.30
N ALA A 132 16.98 1.54 0.80
CA ALA A 132 18.34 1.60 1.33
C ALA A 132 18.91 3.03 1.26
N LEU A 133 18.73 3.71 0.13
CA LEU A 133 19.16 5.09 -0.06
C LEU A 133 18.48 6.03 0.96
N SER A 134 17.18 5.85 1.21
CA SER A 134 16.44 6.67 2.18
C SER A 134 16.96 6.50 3.61
N LEU A 135 17.42 5.31 3.98
CA LEU A 135 18.04 5.06 5.29
C LEU A 135 19.42 5.70 5.37
N ILE A 136 20.25 5.54 4.34
CA ILE A 136 21.58 6.17 4.26
C ILE A 136 21.47 7.69 4.35
N LEU A 137 20.57 8.30 3.57
CA LEU A 137 20.33 9.74 3.62
C LEU A 137 19.82 10.19 4.99
N SER A 138 19.01 9.38 5.67
CA SER A 138 18.55 9.71 7.01
C SER A 138 19.71 9.74 8.01
N THR A 139 20.68 8.82 7.89
CA THR A 139 21.90 8.82 8.71
C THR A 139 22.83 10.00 8.42
N ILE A 140 22.98 10.39 7.15
CA ILE A 140 23.86 11.50 6.77
C ILE A 140 23.26 12.85 7.20
N LEU A 141 21.95 13.03 7.00
CA LEU A 141 21.27 14.31 7.24
C LEU A 141 20.76 14.46 8.68
N GLY A 142 20.72 13.38 9.47
CA GLY A 142 20.18 13.40 10.84
C GLY A 142 18.67 13.68 10.90
N VAL A 143 17.93 13.49 9.81
CA VAL A 143 16.48 13.71 9.72
C VAL A 143 15.79 12.56 8.97
N SER A 144 14.49 12.36 9.18
CA SER A 144 13.68 11.38 8.43
C SER A 144 13.50 11.79 6.97
N ALA A 145 14.49 11.50 6.12
CA ALA A 145 14.59 12.02 4.75
C ALA A 145 13.35 11.73 3.88
N PHE A 146 12.72 10.56 4.05
CA PHE A 146 11.51 10.24 3.29
C PHE A 146 10.28 10.99 3.79
N GLU A 147 10.16 11.28 5.09
CA GLU A 147 8.98 11.95 5.63
C GLU A 147 8.80 13.35 5.05
N PHE A 148 9.91 14.07 4.84
CA PHE A 148 9.95 15.39 4.21
C PHE A 148 9.47 15.40 2.75
N ILE A 149 9.80 14.36 1.99
CA ILE A 149 9.50 14.25 0.55
C ILE A 149 8.24 13.41 0.29
N SER A 150 7.74 12.72 1.32
CA SER A 150 6.65 11.76 1.17
C SER A 150 5.37 12.45 0.67
N PRO A 151 4.82 12.00 -0.47
CA PRO A 151 3.54 12.53 -0.98
C PRO A 151 2.40 12.31 0.02
N ILE A 152 2.53 11.29 0.88
CA ILE A 152 1.60 10.96 1.96
C ILE A 152 1.53 12.11 2.97
N SER A 153 2.68 12.58 3.45
CA SER A 153 2.74 13.71 4.40
C SER A 153 2.34 15.01 3.74
N MET A 154 2.67 15.21 2.45
CA MET A 154 2.25 16.40 1.71
C MET A 154 0.73 16.47 1.51
N VAL A 155 0.07 15.33 1.26
CA VAL A 155 -1.40 15.26 1.17
C VAL A 155 -2.03 15.53 2.53
N HIS A 156 -1.51 14.94 3.61
CA HIS A 156 -2.03 15.18 4.96
C HIS A 156 -1.90 16.65 5.35
N ARG A 157 -0.72 17.26 5.15
CA ARG A 157 -0.48 18.69 5.41
C ARG A 157 -1.37 19.57 4.53
N GLY A 158 -1.53 19.23 3.25
CA GLY A 158 -2.38 19.96 2.32
C GLY A 158 -3.89 19.87 2.61
N LEU A 159 -4.33 18.85 3.34
CA LEU A 159 -5.72 18.75 3.78
C LEU A 159 -5.99 19.49 5.09
N VAL A 160 -5.01 19.50 6.00
CA VAL A 160 -5.15 20.17 7.31
C VAL A 160 -4.93 21.69 7.20
N PHE A 161 -3.91 22.13 6.46
CA PHE A 161 -3.51 23.55 6.39
C PHE A 161 -3.93 24.26 5.09
N GLY A 162 -4.73 23.60 4.23
CA GLY A 162 -5.17 24.11 2.93
C GLY A 162 -4.26 23.72 1.76
N LEU A 163 -4.72 23.97 0.52
CA LEU A 163 -4.11 23.56 -0.77
C LEU A 163 -2.68 24.09 -0.99
N GLY A 164 -1.70 23.56 -0.24
CA GLY A 164 -0.27 23.80 -0.44
C GLY A 164 0.32 22.93 -1.55
N PHE A 165 1.65 22.78 -1.57
CA PHE A 165 2.39 21.99 -2.58
C PHE A 165 1.99 20.51 -2.73
N GLY A 166 1.12 19.96 -1.87
CA GLY A 166 0.69 18.56 -1.92
C GLY A 166 -0.09 18.18 -3.18
N TRP A 167 -0.89 19.08 -3.75
CA TRP A 167 -1.63 18.78 -4.99
C TRP A 167 -0.69 18.63 -6.19
N ALA A 168 0.41 19.39 -6.23
CA ALA A 168 1.41 19.31 -7.29
C ALA A 168 2.12 17.94 -7.26
N ALA A 169 2.52 17.46 -6.07
CA ALA A 169 3.11 16.13 -5.92
C ALA A 169 2.16 15.02 -6.39
N MET A 170 0.86 15.14 -6.05
CA MET A 170 -0.17 14.20 -6.49
C MET A 170 -0.39 14.21 -7.99
N LEU A 171 -0.38 15.38 -8.62
CA LEU A 171 -0.50 15.54 -10.06
C LEU A 171 0.73 14.96 -10.79
N ILE A 172 1.93 15.17 -10.27
CA ILE A 172 3.17 14.59 -10.82
C ILE A 172 3.11 13.06 -10.77
N ILE A 173 2.71 12.48 -9.63
CA ILE A 173 2.57 11.01 -9.50
C ILE A 173 1.50 10.49 -10.45
N PHE A 174 0.37 11.19 -10.57
CA PHE A 174 -0.70 10.82 -11.49
C PHE A 174 -0.20 10.78 -12.94
N LEU A 175 0.47 11.85 -13.40
CA LEU A 175 1.00 11.93 -14.76
C LEU A 175 2.09 10.88 -15.01
N PHE A 176 2.98 10.69 -14.04
CA PHE A 176 4.02 9.66 -14.11
C PHE A 176 3.41 8.26 -14.25
N ASP A 177 2.42 7.92 -13.43
CA ASP A 177 1.77 6.60 -13.48
C ASP A 177 0.87 6.43 -14.73
N LEU A 178 0.36 7.52 -15.30
CA LEU A 178 -0.48 7.51 -16.49
C LEU A 178 0.36 7.32 -17.77
N PHE A 179 1.41 8.11 -17.94
CA PHE A 179 2.21 8.16 -19.17
C PHE A 179 3.47 7.28 -19.13
N VAL A 180 4.19 7.25 -18.00
CA VAL A 180 5.52 6.64 -17.93
C VAL A 180 5.49 5.18 -17.54
N LEU A 181 4.76 4.81 -16.48
CA LEU A 181 4.77 3.43 -15.98
C LEU A 181 3.46 3.05 -15.26
N LYS A 182 2.84 1.92 -15.62
CA LYS A 182 1.66 1.42 -14.87
C LYS A 182 2.02 1.19 -13.41
N ASN A 183 1.43 1.98 -12.50
CA ASN A 183 1.72 1.94 -11.05
C ASN A 183 3.21 2.11 -10.73
N GLY A 184 3.88 3.05 -11.42
CA GLY A 184 5.31 3.31 -11.27
C GLY A 184 5.69 3.71 -9.85
N TRP A 185 4.95 4.64 -9.25
CA TRP A 185 5.26 5.14 -7.92
C TRP A 185 5.12 4.05 -6.84
N CYS A 186 3.91 3.50 -6.68
CA CYS A 186 3.61 2.51 -5.65
C CYS A 186 4.27 1.13 -5.91
N GLY A 187 4.57 0.81 -7.17
CA GLY A 187 5.19 -0.47 -7.54
C GLY A 187 6.72 -0.47 -7.48
N HIS A 188 7.36 0.62 -7.91
CA HIS A 188 8.80 0.64 -8.22
C HIS A 188 9.61 1.68 -7.43
N ILE A 189 9.00 2.79 -6.99
CA ILE A 189 9.75 3.91 -6.38
C ILE A 189 9.53 3.96 -4.87
N CYS A 190 8.31 3.73 -4.40
CA CYS A 190 7.91 3.99 -3.02
C CYS A 190 8.70 3.11 -2.02
N PRO A 191 9.58 3.69 -1.17
CA PRO A 191 10.39 2.94 -0.22
C PRO A 191 9.52 2.32 0.87
N LEU A 192 8.45 3.00 1.29
CA LEU A 192 7.45 2.49 2.22
C LEU A 192 6.83 1.19 1.67
N GLY A 193 6.47 1.16 0.38
CA GLY A 193 6.02 -0.06 -0.28
C GLY A 193 7.07 -1.18 -0.26
N GLY A 194 8.36 -0.85 -0.39
CA GLY A 194 9.45 -1.82 -0.25
C GLY A 194 9.54 -2.41 1.16
N PHE A 195 9.49 -1.56 2.18
CA PHE A 195 9.52 -1.99 3.59
C PHE A 195 8.35 -2.94 3.92
N TYR A 196 7.12 -2.55 3.58
CA TYR A 196 5.95 -3.38 3.83
C TYR A 196 5.93 -4.68 3.01
N SER A 197 6.63 -4.74 1.86
CA SER A 197 6.81 -6.01 1.14
C SER A 197 7.68 -6.99 1.92
N LEU A 198 8.76 -6.50 2.54
CA LEU A 198 9.66 -7.34 3.34
C LEU A 198 8.95 -7.88 4.58
N VAL A 199 8.23 -7.02 5.30
CA VAL A 199 7.43 -7.41 6.48
C VAL A 199 6.31 -8.37 6.05
N GLY A 200 5.60 -8.05 4.96
CA GLY A 200 4.47 -8.81 4.44
C GLY A 200 4.82 -10.21 3.90
N LYS A 201 6.12 -10.53 3.70
CA LYS A 201 6.59 -11.84 3.22
C LYS A 201 6.21 -12.99 4.16
N TYR A 202 6.03 -12.74 5.45
CA TYR A 202 5.76 -13.77 6.46
C TYR A 202 4.28 -13.95 6.80
N SER A 203 3.40 -13.22 6.11
CA SER A 203 2.00 -13.16 6.46
C SER A 203 1.17 -14.43 6.25
N PHE A 204 0.12 -14.54 7.08
CA PHE A 204 -0.84 -15.63 7.12
C PHE A 204 -2.02 -15.42 6.17
N LEU A 205 -2.63 -14.23 6.13
CA LEU A 205 -3.77 -13.95 5.27
C LEU A 205 -3.32 -13.67 3.83
N ARG A 206 -3.70 -14.54 2.89
CA ARG A 206 -3.32 -14.40 1.47
C ARG A 206 -4.43 -14.81 0.51
N VAL A 207 -4.27 -14.36 -0.72
CA VAL A 207 -5.08 -14.84 -1.84
C VAL A 207 -4.62 -16.24 -2.23
N THR A 208 -5.55 -17.21 -2.23
CA THR A 208 -5.36 -18.57 -2.73
C THR A 208 -5.94 -18.71 -4.12
N HIS A 209 -5.28 -19.51 -4.94
CA HIS A 209 -5.73 -19.90 -6.28
C HIS A 209 -6.16 -21.37 -6.28
N ASN A 210 -7.29 -21.67 -6.89
CA ASN A 210 -7.76 -23.03 -7.16
C ASN A 210 -7.73 -23.26 -8.67
N HIS A 211 -6.78 -24.09 -9.11
CA HIS A 211 -6.59 -24.45 -10.51
C HIS A 211 -7.82 -25.15 -11.11
N VAL A 212 -8.51 -26.00 -10.34
CA VAL A 212 -9.64 -26.81 -10.83
C VAL A 212 -10.82 -25.93 -11.26
N LYS A 213 -11.00 -24.78 -10.59
CA LYS A 213 -12.07 -23.83 -10.92
C LYS A 213 -11.64 -22.77 -11.93
N CYS A 214 -10.36 -22.69 -12.29
CA CYS A 214 -9.85 -21.60 -13.11
C CYS A 214 -10.09 -21.86 -14.60
N THR A 215 -10.74 -20.92 -15.29
CA THR A 215 -10.94 -20.96 -16.76
C THR A 215 -9.80 -20.30 -17.56
N GLU A 216 -8.72 -19.89 -16.90
CA GLU A 216 -7.56 -19.23 -17.52
C GLU A 216 -7.88 -17.94 -18.32
N CYS A 217 -8.99 -17.26 -18.01
CA CYS A 217 -9.42 -16.05 -18.70
C CYS A 217 -8.47 -14.82 -18.56
N MET A 218 -7.44 -14.91 -17.71
CA MET A 218 -6.40 -13.89 -17.45
C MET A 218 -6.87 -12.49 -17.00
N LYS A 219 -8.17 -12.23 -16.86
CA LYS A 219 -8.73 -10.95 -16.38
C LYS A 219 -8.12 -10.50 -15.05
N CYS A 220 -7.81 -11.45 -14.16
CA CYS A 220 -7.15 -11.24 -12.88
C CYS A 220 -5.72 -10.66 -13.01
N LYS A 221 -4.95 -11.05 -14.03
CA LYS A 221 -3.60 -10.50 -14.29
C LYS A 221 -3.66 -9.09 -14.87
N GLU A 222 -4.68 -8.78 -15.66
CA GLU A 222 -4.86 -7.45 -16.25
C GLU A 222 -5.20 -6.39 -15.20
N VAL A 223 -6.09 -6.72 -14.26
CA VAL A 223 -6.50 -5.82 -13.17
C VAL A 223 -5.44 -5.69 -12.06
N CYS A 224 -4.56 -6.68 -11.92
CA CYS A 224 -3.54 -6.65 -10.88
C CYS A 224 -2.44 -5.60 -11.16
N HIS A 225 -2.09 -4.85 -10.12
CA HIS A 225 -1.02 -3.85 -10.18
C HIS A 225 0.38 -4.49 -10.17
N GLU A 226 0.47 -5.68 -9.59
CA GLU A 226 1.67 -6.48 -9.42
C GLU A 226 1.45 -7.83 -10.11
N ASN A 227 1.22 -7.82 -11.42
CA ASN A 227 0.84 -9.01 -12.18
C ASN A 227 1.80 -10.20 -12.00
N GLN A 228 3.07 -9.96 -11.69
CA GLN A 228 4.07 -10.99 -11.44
C GLN A 228 3.78 -11.82 -10.18
N VAL A 229 2.99 -11.32 -9.23
CA VAL A 229 2.59 -12.09 -8.04
C VAL A 229 1.58 -13.18 -8.37
N LEU A 230 0.94 -13.09 -9.54
CA LEU A 230 -0.09 -14.01 -10.02
C LEU A 230 0.48 -15.04 -11.03
N SER A 231 1.75 -15.41 -10.88
CA SER A 231 2.43 -16.36 -11.79
C SER A 231 1.86 -17.78 -11.75
N MET A 232 1.16 -18.16 -10.67
CA MET A 232 0.55 -19.48 -10.46
C MET A 232 -0.76 -19.72 -11.22
N ILE A 233 -1.37 -18.66 -11.77
CA ILE A 233 -2.67 -18.75 -12.44
C ILE A 233 -2.55 -19.62 -13.70
N GLY A 234 -3.40 -20.64 -13.80
CA GLY A 234 -3.35 -21.67 -14.85
C GLY A 234 -2.23 -22.70 -14.69
N LYS A 235 -1.59 -22.79 -13.51
CA LYS A 235 -0.50 -23.75 -13.26
C LYS A 235 -0.70 -24.57 -12.01
N GLU A 236 -0.84 -23.90 -10.86
CA GLU A 236 -0.83 -24.58 -9.56
C GLU A 236 -1.85 -23.98 -8.60
N SER A 237 -2.44 -24.82 -7.75
CA SER A 237 -3.34 -24.40 -6.67
C SER A 237 -2.57 -23.95 -5.43
N ILE A 238 -1.77 -22.89 -5.58
CA ILE A 238 -0.96 -22.34 -4.49
C ILE A 238 -1.40 -20.94 -4.09
N PRO A 239 -1.19 -20.54 -2.82
CA PRO A 239 -1.35 -19.16 -2.42
C PRO A 239 -0.33 -18.21 -3.05
N VAL A 240 -0.65 -16.92 -3.07
CA VAL A 240 0.30 -15.87 -3.47
C VAL A 240 1.43 -15.75 -2.45
N LEU A 241 2.58 -16.37 -2.72
CA LEU A 241 3.72 -16.38 -1.80
C LEU A 241 4.55 -15.09 -1.79
N SER A 242 4.35 -14.20 -2.76
CA SER A 242 5.07 -12.92 -2.84
C SER A 242 4.59 -11.91 -1.80
N GLY A 243 5.54 -11.25 -1.11
CA GLY A 243 5.28 -10.11 -0.21
C GLY A 243 4.79 -8.86 -0.93
N GLU A 244 4.92 -8.84 -2.26
CA GLU A 244 4.53 -7.71 -3.10
C GLU A 244 3.01 -7.54 -3.25
N CYS A 245 2.25 -8.59 -2.95
CA CYS A 245 0.80 -8.53 -3.00
C CYS A 245 0.30 -7.48 -2.01
N THR A 246 -0.49 -6.52 -2.51
CA THR A 246 -1.10 -5.47 -1.68
C THR A 246 -2.38 -5.92 -0.98
N ASN A 247 -2.80 -7.19 -1.15
CA ASN A 247 -4.08 -7.74 -0.67
C ASN A 247 -5.27 -6.81 -0.98
N CYS A 248 -5.26 -6.21 -2.18
CA CYS A 248 -6.29 -5.27 -2.62
C CYS A 248 -7.57 -5.94 -3.13
N ALA A 249 -7.60 -7.28 -3.18
CA ALA A 249 -8.73 -8.13 -3.56
C ALA A 249 -9.34 -7.95 -4.96
N ARG A 250 -8.78 -7.09 -5.81
CA ARG A 250 -9.30 -6.86 -7.18
C ARG A 250 -9.33 -8.11 -8.05
N CYS A 251 -8.37 -9.02 -7.86
CA CYS A 251 -8.34 -10.29 -8.59
C CYS A 251 -9.49 -11.21 -8.19
N ILE A 252 -9.96 -11.13 -6.94
CA ILE A 252 -11.13 -11.86 -6.43
C ILE A 252 -12.41 -11.25 -7.02
N GLU A 253 -12.52 -9.92 -7.08
CA GLU A 253 -13.71 -9.22 -7.61
C GLU A 253 -13.99 -9.50 -9.09
N VAL A 254 -12.93 -9.69 -9.88
CA VAL A 254 -13.03 -9.90 -11.34
C VAL A 254 -13.13 -11.38 -11.70
N CYS A 255 -12.87 -12.29 -10.76
CA CYS A 255 -12.96 -13.73 -11.00
C CYS A 255 -14.44 -14.17 -10.99
N GLU A 256 -14.95 -14.57 -12.14
CA GLU A 256 -16.33 -15.06 -12.29
C GLU A 256 -16.46 -16.54 -11.86
N ASP A 257 -15.34 -17.27 -11.76
CA ASP A 257 -15.32 -18.72 -11.46
C ASP A 257 -15.08 -19.05 -9.97
N ASP A 258 -15.00 -18.03 -9.09
CA ASP A 258 -14.63 -18.18 -7.68
C ASP A 258 -13.33 -18.98 -7.44
N ALA A 259 -12.40 -18.92 -8.40
CA ALA A 259 -11.11 -19.60 -8.34
C ALA A 259 -10.11 -18.88 -7.41
N LEU A 260 -10.38 -17.64 -7.01
CA LEU A 260 -9.54 -16.83 -6.14
C LEU A 260 -10.30 -16.43 -4.87
N ASN A 261 -9.73 -16.72 -3.70
CA ASN A 261 -10.34 -16.38 -2.41
C ASN A 261 -9.27 -15.96 -1.39
N PHE A 262 -9.68 -15.28 -0.32
CA PHE A 262 -8.80 -15.09 0.83
C PHE A 262 -8.81 -16.34 1.71
N SER A 263 -7.62 -16.79 2.10
CA SER A 263 -7.45 -17.89 3.04
C SER A 263 -6.30 -17.61 4.00
N ILE A 264 -6.40 -18.18 5.19
CA ILE A 264 -5.36 -18.13 6.21
C ILE A 264 -4.43 -19.32 5.95
N ILE A 265 -3.21 -19.03 5.49
CA ILE A 265 -2.21 -20.06 5.26
C ILE A 265 -1.60 -20.44 6.59
N ASN A 266 -1.79 -21.69 7.01
CA ASN A 266 -1.02 -22.22 8.13
C ASN A 266 0.38 -22.62 7.65
N ARG A 267 1.36 -21.72 7.82
CA ARG A 267 2.77 -22.03 7.51
C ARG A 267 3.41 -23.04 8.48
N LEU A 268 2.80 -23.30 9.64
CA LEU A 268 3.29 -24.27 10.64
C LEU A 268 2.90 -25.71 10.30
N ALA A 269 1.95 -25.92 9.37
CA ALA A 269 1.51 -27.25 8.93
C ALA A 269 2.42 -27.89 7.87
N LYS A 270 3.50 -27.20 7.46
CA LYS A 270 4.53 -27.73 6.57
C LYS A 270 5.76 -28.09 7.41
N LYS A 271 5.66 -29.20 8.15
CA LYS A 271 6.83 -29.88 8.72
C LYS A 271 6.72 -31.36 8.41
#